data_AF-R5CJF8-F1
#
_entry.id   AF-R5CJF8-F1
#
_cell.length_a   1.000
_cell.length_b   1.000
_cell.length_c   1.000
_cell.angle_alpha   90.00
_cell.angle_beta   90.00
_cell.angle_gamma   90.00
#
_symmetry.space_group_name_H-M   'P 1'
#
loop_
_entity.id
_entity.type
_entity.pdbx_description
1 polymer ?
#
loop_
_entity_poly.entity_id
_entity_poly.type
_entity_poly.pdbx_seq_one_letter_code
_entity_poly.pdbx_strand_id
1 'polypeptide(L)'
;MYRFSHEERFLNVIGARYQLLPYLYSEYMKAALSGTMMFSPLSFVYGKDALARQVEDQLLVGENIMVAPVYTQNVTGRVVYFPERMKELVFEEGKLTEGKIFEKGFSYVGMPIGTVHVFLREGYLLPVSKGGKCVEEVDFADPELHSFGDEIRPYEYYNDDGETTDYGKEAHIRVIRI
;
A
#
# COMPACT_ATOMS: atom_id res chain seq x y z
N MET A 1 -6.79 -18.42 14.37
CA MET A 1 -6.78 -18.37 12.89
C MET A 1 -6.85 -19.77 12.29
N TYR A 2 -6.04 -20.69 12.82
CA TYR A 2 -6.09 -22.15 12.62
C TYR A 2 -7.33 -22.85 13.21
N ARG A 3 -8.48 -22.17 13.21
CA ARG A 3 -9.77 -22.68 13.71
C ARG A 3 -10.88 -22.59 12.65
N PHE A 4 -10.54 -22.12 11.45
CA PHE A 4 -11.44 -21.99 10.31
C PHE A 4 -11.04 -23.00 9.23
N SER A 5 -11.97 -23.43 8.40
CA SER A 5 -11.75 -24.50 7.41
C SER A 5 -10.84 -24.12 6.23
N HIS A 6 -10.63 -22.83 5.97
CA HIS A 6 -9.87 -22.29 4.84
C HIS A 6 -8.72 -21.41 5.35
N GLU A 7 -7.77 -22.03 6.03
CA GLU A 7 -6.66 -21.33 6.71
C GLU A 7 -5.75 -20.57 5.72
N GLU A 8 -5.62 -21.07 4.49
CA GLU A 8 -4.81 -20.49 3.42
C GLU A 8 -5.22 -19.05 3.10
N ARG A 9 -6.52 -18.74 3.14
CA ARG A 9 -7.01 -17.38 2.90
C ARG A 9 -6.54 -16.39 3.96
N PHE A 10 -6.46 -16.87 5.21
CA PHE A 10 -5.95 -16.05 6.30
C PHE A 10 -4.44 -15.84 6.21
N LEU A 11 -3.71 -16.89 5.81
CA LEU A 11 -2.28 -16.81 5.56
C LEU A 11 -1.96 -15.82 4.43
N ASN A 12 -2.75 -15.80 3.35
CA ASN A 12 -2.57 -14.85 2.26
C ASN A 12 -2.73 -13.39 2.74
N VAL A 13 -3.78 -13.11 3.52
CA VAL A 13 -4.04 -11.76 4.03
C VAL A 13 -2.96 -11.30 5.02
N ILE A 14 -2.48 -12.19 5.91
CA ILE A 14 -1.32 -11.85 6.77
C ILE A 14 -0.06 -11.68 5.94
N GLY A 15 0.18 -12.56 4.97
CA GLY A 15 1.35 -12.52 4.09
C GLY A 15 1.48 -11.16 3.41
N ALA A 16 0.37 -10.63 2.88
CA ALA A 16 0.32 -9.29 2.29
C ALA A 16 0.80 -8.20 3.26
N ARG A 17 0.45 -8.29 4.55
CA ARG A 17 0.94 -7.34 5.57
C ARG A 17 2.46 -7.41 5.74
N TYR A 18 3.05 -8.60 5.76
CA TYR A 18 4.50 -8.76 5.89
C TYR A 18 5.24 -8.35 4.62
N GLN A 19 4.65 -8.57 3.44
CA GLN A 19 5.18 -8.06 2.17
C GLN A 19 5.19 -6.52 2.13
N LEU A 20 4.14 -5.87 2.63
CA LEU A 20 4.03 -4.41 2.71
C LEU A 20 4.76 -3.79 3.91
N LEU A 21 5.33 -4.58 4.82
CA LEU A 21 5.87 -4.10 6.09
C LEU A 21 6.98 -3.03 5.91
N PRO A 22 7.94 -3.17 4.97
CA PRO A 22 8.93 -2.13 4.70
C PRO A 22 8.30 -0.78 4.35
N TYR A 23 7.34 -0.79 3.42
CA TYR A 23 6.64 0.43 3.01
C TYR A 23 5.88 1.05 4.17
N LEU A 24 5.07 0.25 4.88
CA LEU A 24 4.23 0.75 5.96
C LEU A 24 5.05 1.30 7.13
N TYR A 25 6.20 0.68 7.44
CA TYR A 25 7.12 1.19 8.45
C TYR A 25 7.75 2.51 8.02
N SER A 26 8.26 2.57 6.78
CA SER A 26 8.83 3.79 6.20
C SER A 26 7.84 4.96 6.20
N GLU A 27 6.60 4.75 5.74
CA GLU A 27 5.57 5.80 5.75
C GLU A 27 5.19 6.24 7.17
N TYR A 28 5.10 5.29 8.12
CA TYR A 28 4.80 5.62 9.51
C TYR A 28 5.90 6.51 10.12
N MET A 29 7.17 6.14 9.96
CA MET A 29 8.28 6.88 10.53
C MET A 29 8.44 8.25 9.87
N LYS A 30 8.32 8.34 8.55
CA LYS A 30 8.29 9.64 7.85
C LYS A 30 7.17 10.53 8.38
N ALA A 31 5.96 10.00 8.54
CA ALA A 31 4.83 10.76 9.06
C ALA A 31 5.07 11.25 10.50
N ALA A 32 5.53 10.35 11.38
CA ALA A 32 5.82 10.67 12.78
C ALA A 32 6.91 11.74 12.93
N LEU A 33 7.99 11.64 12.16
CA LEU A 33 9.14 12.56 12.26
C LEU A 33 8.87 13.93 11.61
N SER A 34 8.04 13.98 10.57
CA SER A 34 7.70 15.23 9.87
C SER A 34 6.44 15.92 10.41
N GLY A 35 5.71 15.28 11.33
CA GLY A 35 4.41 15.79 11.82
C GLY A 35 3.31 15.76 10.75
N THR A 36 3.37 14.80 9.83
CA THR A 36 2.41 14.62 8.73
C THR A 36 1.54 13.37 8.95
N MET A 37 0.68 13.05 7.99
CA MET A 37 -0.31 11.98 8.10
C MET A 37 0.10 10.76 7.27
N MET A 38 0.17 9.58 7.89
CA MET A 38 0.33 8.31 7.17
C MET A 38 -0.92 7.95 6.36
N PHE A 39 -2.10 8.17 6.92
CA PHE A 39 -3.37 7.95 6.22
C PHE A 39 -4.03 9.28 5.94
N SER A 40 -4.41 9.53 4.68
CA SER A 40 -5.06 10.77 4.28
C SER A 40 -6.38 10.50 3.55
N PRO A 41 -7.45 11.25 3.84
CA PRO A 41 -8.64 11.28 2.99
C PRO A 41 -8.26 11.75 1.58
N LEU A 42 -8.97 11.28 0.55
CA LEU A 42 -8.75 11.73 -0.82
C LEU A 42 -8.90 13.26 -0.95
N SER A 43 -9.75 13.88 -0.13
CA SER A 43 -9.98 15.32 -0.11
C SER A 43 -8.72 16.16 0.16
N PHE A 44 -7.73 15.62 0.88
CA PHE A 44 -6.52 16.36 1.25
C PHE A 44 -5.56 16.48 0.07
N VAL A 45 -5.45 15.43 -0.75
CA VAL A 45 -4.56 15.39 -1.91
C VAL A 45 -5.26 15.92 -3.16
N TYR A 46 -6.56 15.63 -3.31
CA TYR A 46 -7.36 15.98 -4.49
C TYR A 46 -8.41 17.05 -4.17
N GLY A 47 -8.04 18.09 -3.42
CA GLY A 47 -9.00 19.10 -2.94
C GLY A 47 -9.78 19.88 -4.01
N LYS A 48 -9.28 19.90 -5.26
CA LYS A 48 -9.98 20.49 -6.41
C LYS A 48 -11.02 19.56 -7.04
N ASP A 49 -10.97 18.28 -6.73
CA ASP A 49 -11.89 17.28 -7.25
C ASP A 49 -13.12 17.17 -6.35
N ALA A 50 -14.28 17.55 -6.88
CA ALA A 50 -15.52 17.55 -6.10
C ALA A 50 -15.98 16.14 -5.69
N LEU A 51 -15.68 15.11 -6.49
CA LEU A 51 -16.04 13.73 -6.18
C LEU A 51 -15.08 13.16 -5.14
N ALA A 52 -13.76 13.36 -5.30
CA ALA A 52 -12.76 12.90 -4.35
C ALA A 52 -13.00 13.44 -2.93
N ARG A 53 -13.53 14.66 -2.82
CA ARG A 53 -13.90 15.28 -1.53
C ARG A 53 -15.05 14.60 -0.78
N GLN A 54 -15.88 13.83 -1.49
CA GLN A 54 -17.05 13.14 -0.93
C GLN A 54 -16.76 11.65 -0.64
N VAL A 55 -15.57 11.16 -0.98
CA VAL A 55 -15.19 9.76 -0.73
C VAL A 55 -14.75 9.61 0.73
N GLU A 56 -15.42 8.72 1.46
CA GLU A 56 -15.19 8.47 2.89
C GLU A 56 -14.70 7.05 3.20
N ASP A 57 -14.73 6.17 2.20
CA ASP A 57 -14.48 4.74 2.33
C ASP A 57 -13.24 4.26 1.53
N GLN A 58 -12.41 5.22 1.14
CA GLN A 58 -11.10 5.03 0.53
C GLN A 58 -10.11 5.96 1.22
N LEU A 59 -8.88 5.50 1.39
CA LEU A 59 -7.82 6.28 2.01
C LEU A 59 -6.54 6.17 1.19
N LEU A 60 -5.77 7.25 1.16
CA LEU A 60 -4.38 7.21 0.76
C LEU A 60 -3.52 6.73 1.93
N VAL A 61 -2.50 5.93 1.64
CA VAL A 61 -1.50 5.47 2.59
C VAL A 61 -0.14 5.95 2.11
N GLY A 62 0.51 6.82 2.87
CA GLY A 62 1.65 7.58 2.40
C GLY A 62 1.28 8.45 1.20
N GLU A 63 2.25 8.67 0.32
CA GLU A 63 2.01 9.35 -0.95
C GLU A 63 1.71 8.39 -2.10
N ASN A 64 1.96 7.08 -1.94
CA ASN A 64 2.17 6.20 -3.09
C ASN A 64 0.93 5.36 -3.44
N ILE A 65 0.16 4.94 -2.44
CA ILE A 65 -0.95 3.98 -2.65
C ILE A 65 -2.29 4.47 -2.10
N MET A 66 -3.37 3.93 -2.65
CA MET A 66 -4.74 4.05 -2.16
C MET A 66 -5.26 2.67 -1.74
N VAL A 67 -6.06 2.63 -0.68
CA VAL A 67 -6.77 1.43 -0.20
C VAL A 67 -8.28 1.65 -0.27
N ALA A 68 -9.03 0.61 -0.63
CA ALA A 68 -10.49 0.62 -0.71
C ALA A 68 -11.06 -0.74 -0.26
N PRO A 69 -11.15 -1.03 1.05
CA PRO A 69 -11.50 -2.35 1.55
C PRO A 69 -12.96 -2.72 1.24
N VAL A 70 -13.26 -3.99 1.00
CA VAL A 70 -14.64 -4.49 1.01
C VAL A 70 -15.12 -4.61 2.46
N TYR A 71 -16.23 -3.95 2.78
CA TYR A 71 -16.83 -3.97 4.13
C TYR A 71 -18.28 -4.48 4.15
N THR A 72 -18.83 -4.88 3.00
CA THR A 72 -20.19 -5.43 2.89
C THR A 72 -20.12 -6.95 2.85
N GLN A 73 -20.98 -7.63 3.61
CA GLN A 73 -21.03 -9.10 3.59
C GLN A 73 -21.57 -9.62 2.25
N ASN A 74 -21.09 -10.79 1.81
CA ASN A 74 -21.55 -11.52 0.62
C ASN A 74 -21.38 -10.79 -0.73
N VAL A 75 -20.45 -9.83 -0.83
CA VAL A 75 -20.04 -9.23 -2.11
C VAL A 75 -18.69 -9.76 -2.55
N THR A 76 -18.42 -9.74 -3.85
CA THR A 76 -17.15 -10.20 -4.47
C THR A 76 -16.26 -9.05 -4.91
N GLY A 77 -16.59 -7.83 -4.49
CA GLY A 77 -15.97 -6.60 -4.97
C GLY A 77 -16.81 -5.39 -4.58
N ARG A 78 -16.38 -4.22 -5.07
CA ARG A 78 -17.05 -2.95 -4.81
C ARG A 78 -16.77 -1.92 -5.89
N VAL A 79 -17.58 -0.86 -5.92
CA VAL A 79 -17.27 0.34 -6.70
C VAL A 79 -16.21 1.15 -5.96
N VAL A 80 -15.22 1.63 -6.71
CA VAL A 80 -14.11 2.47 -6.26
C VAL A 80 -14.05 3.69 -7.18
N TYR A 81 -13.85 4.87 -6.60
CA TYR A 81 -13.56 6.10 -7.31
C TYR A 81 -12.05 6.31 -7.43
N PHE A 82 -11.53 6.37 -8.65
CA PHE A 82 -10.14 6.68 -8.94
C PHE A 82 -10.01 8.18 -9.30
N PRO A 83 -9.31 8.99 -8.48
CA PRO A 83 -9.15 10.43 -8.74
C PRO A 83 -8.12 10.74 -9.84
N GLU A 84 -7.27 9.77 -10.16
CA GLU A 84 -6.25 9.79 -11.22
C GLU A 84 -6.01 8.35 -11.71
N ARG A 85 -5.08 8.15 -12.65
CA ARG A 85 -4.70 6.82 -13.10
C ARG A 85 -4.01 6.06 -11.96
N MET A 86 -4.48 4.84 -11.69
CA MET A 86 -3.92 3.98 -10.66
C MET A 86 -3.81 2.54 -11.15
N LYS A 87 -2.70 1.87 -10.84
CA LYS A 87 -2.49 0.45 -11.12
C LYS A 87 -2.92 -0.38 -9.92
N GLU A 88 -3.76 -1.36 -10.15
CA GLU A 88 -4.10 -2.36 -9.15
C GLU A 88 -2.93 -3.30 -8.89
N LEU A 89 -2.65 -3.53 -7.62
CA LEU A 89 -1.71 -4.54 -7.16
C LEU A 89 -2.46 -5.51 -6.24
N VAL A 90 -2.40 -6.79 -6.58
CA VAL A 90 -3.13 -7.86 -5.90
C VAL A 90 -2.16 -8.78 -5.18
N PHE A 91 -2.31 -8.87 -3.86
CA PHE A 91 -1.60 -9.83 -3.03
C PHE A 91 -2.44 -11.08 -2.85
N GLU A 92 -1.92 -12.21 -3.32
CA GLU A 92 -2.56 -13.52 -3.25
C GLU A 92 -1.46 -14.60 -3.26
N GLU A 93 -1.69 -15.70 -2.54
CA GLU A 93 -0.76 -16.86 -2.51
C GLU A 93 0.71 -16.49 -2.18
N GLY A 94 0.90 -15.48 -1.32
CA GLY A 94 2.23 -15.00 -0.92
C GLY A 94 3.00 -14.27 -2.02
N LYS A 95 2.31 -13.82 -3.08
CA LYS A 95 2.89 -13.10 -4.21
C LYS A 95 2.12 -11.82 -4.46
N LEU A 96 2.81 -10.87 -5.07
CA LEU A 96 2.20 -9.68 -5.64
C LEU A 96 2.04 -9.88 -7.15
N THR A 97 0.87 -9.53 -7.67
CA THR A 97 0.58 -9.53 -9.11
C THR A 97 0.08 -8.15 -9.53
N GLU A 98 0.51 -7.70 -10.71
CA GLU A 98 0.03 -6.46 -11.29
C GLU A 98 -1.29 -6.69 -12.03
N GLY A 99 -2.32 -5.96 -11.61
CA GLY A 99 -3.66 -6.01 -12.16
C GLY A 99 -3.91 -4.92 -13.20
N LYS A 100 -5.17 -4.51 -13.28
CA LYS A 100 -5.63 -3.52 -14.26
C LYS A 100 -5.14 -2.11 -13.91
N ILE A 101 -4.88 -1.29 -14.93
CA ILE A 101 -4.79 0.16 -14.78
C ILE A 101 -6.19 0.76 -14.88
N PHE A 102 -6.61 1.46 -13.84
CA PHE A 102 -7.87 2.18 -13.78
C PHE A 102 -7.64 3.64 -14.17
N GLU A 103 -8.45 4.11 -15.12
CA GLU A 103 -8.52 5.52 -15.48
C GLU A 103 -9.33 6.29 -14.43
N LYS A 104 -9.19 7.63 -14.43
CA LYS A 104 -9.95 8.50 -13.54
C LYS A 104 -11.46 8.26 -13.70
N GLY A 105 -12.15 8.03 -12.59
CA GLY A 105 -13.59 7.81 -12.55
C GLY A 105 -13.98 6.63 -11.67
N PHE A 106 -15.26 6.23 -11.73
CA PHE A 106 -15.76 5.07 -10.99
C PHE A 106 -15.49 3.79 -11.75
N SER A 107 -15.04 2.76 -11.05
CA SER A 107 -14.89 1.40 -11.59
C SER A 107 -15.30 0.37 -10.55
N TYR A 108 -15.94 -0.71 -11.00
CA TYR A 108 -16.16 -1.88 -10.15
C TYR A 108 -14.87 -2.71 -10.12
N VAL A 109 -14.39 -3.02 -8.92
CA VAL A 109 -13.18 -3.81 -8.69
C VAL A 109 -13.57 -5.13 -8.03
N GLY A 110 -13.20 -6.24 -8.65
CA GLY A 110 -13.36 -7.57 -8.08
C GLY A 110 -12.31 -7.80 -7.00
N MET A 111 -12.74 -8.14 -5.79
CA MET A 111 -11.88 -8.38 -4.64
C MET A 111 -12.34 -9.68 -3.97
N PRO A 112 -11.92 -10.85 -4.50
CA PRO A 112 -12.26 -12.15 -3.92
C PRO A 112 -11.81 -12.27 -2.47
N ILE A 113 -12.51 -13.10 -1.70
CA ILE A 113 -12.12 -13.34 -0.31
C ILE A 113 -10.73 -14.00 -0.22
N GLY A 114 -9.85 -13.46 0.62
CA GLY A 114 -8.49 -13.97 0.79
C GLY A 114 -7.43 -13.27 -0.08
N THR A 115 -7.82 -12.27 -0.86
CA THR A 115 -6.89 -11.37 -1.56
C THR A 115 -6.80 -10.01 -0.85
N VAL A 116 -5.69 -9.31 -1.04
CA VAL A 116 -5.54 -7.91 -0.60
C VAL A 116 -5.24 -7.06 -1.83
N HIS A 117 -6.02 -6.01 -2.04
CA HIS A 117 -5.89 -5.12 -3.18
C HIS A 117 -5.45 -3.73 -2.70
N VAL A 118 -4.42 -3.20 -3.34
CA VAL A 118 -3.99 -1.79 -3.18
C VAL A 118 -3.86 -1.17 -4.56
N PHE A 119 -3.97 0.16 -4.63
CA PHE A 119 -3.91 0.88 -5.89
C PHE A 119 -2.71 1.83 -5.87
N LEU A 120 -1.70 1.51 -6.66
CA LEU A 120 -0.51 2.32 -6.84
C LEU A 120 -0.85 3.54 -7.71
N ARG A 121 -0.37 4.71 -7.32
CA ARG A 121 -0.50 5.96 -8.09
C ARG A 121 0.53 6.06 -9.20
N GLU A 122 0.15 6.67 -10.33
CA GLU A 122 1.05 6.84 -11.47
C GLU A 122 2.27 7.69 -11.11
N GLY A 123 3.46 7.23 -11.51
CA GLY A 123 4.72 7.90 -11.22
C GLY A 123 5.25 7.72 -9.79
N TYR A 124 4.63 6.86 -8.97
CA TYR A 124 5.12 6.51 -7.64
C TYR A 124 5.73 5.11 -7.60
N LEU A 125 6.62 4.90 -6.63
CA LEU A 125 7.26 3.63 -6.32
C LEU A 125 6.63 2.97 -5.09
N LEU A 126 6.41 1.67 -5.12
CA LEU A 126 6.04 0.88 -3.95
C LEU A 126 7.11 -0.18 -3.66
N PRO A 127 7.88 -0.06 -2.57
CA PRO A 127 8.76 -1.13 -2.09
C PRO A 127 7.95 -2.23 -1.40
N VAL A 128 8.17 -3.48 -1.83
CA VAL A 128 7.48 -4.67 -1.34
C VAL A 128 8.52 -5.75 -1.04
N SER A 129 8.52 -6.31 0.16
CA SER A 129 9.41 -7.43 0.48
C SER A 129 8.83 -8.76 -0.02
N LYS A 130 9.65 -9.81 0.09
CA LYS A 130 9.22 -11.20 -0.08
C LYS A 130 8.34 -11.72 1.07
N GLY A 131 8.10 -10.90 2.10
CA GLY A 131 7.38 -11.27 3.32
C GLY A 131 8.23 -12.07 4.31
N GLY A 132 7.58 -12.60 5.34
CA GLY A 132 8.17 -13.35 6.45
C GLY A 132 7.08 -13.79 7.42
N LYS A 133 7.40 -14.70 8.34
CA LYS A 133 6.47 -15.13 9.40
C LYS A 133 6.56 -14.25 10.66
N CYS A 134 7.67 -13.52 10.80
CA CYS A 134 7.90 -12.50 11.81
C CYS A 134 8.71 -11.34 11.19
N VAL A 135 8.90 -10.25 11.95
CA VAL A 135 9.52 -9.02 11.43
C VAL A 135 10.99 -9.25 11.08
N GLU A 136 11.68 -10.06 11.87
CA GLU A 136 13.09 -10.40 11.71
C GLU A 136 13.37 -11.22 10.44
N GLU A 137 12.37 -11.91 9.90
CA GLU A 137 12.47 -12.63 8.63
C GLU A 137 12.25 -11.71 7.40
N VAL A 138 11.71 -10.50 7.59
CA VAL A 138 11.45 -9.57 6.49
C VAL A 138 12.73 -8.88 6.08
N ASP A 139 13.03 -8.93 4.78
CA ASP A 139 14.13 -8.17 4.20
C ASP A 139 13.70 -6.70 3.98
N PHE A 140 14.19 -5.82 4.85
CA PHE A 140 14.03 -4.36 4.72
C PHE A 140 15.13 -3.71 3.87
N ALA A 141 16.22 -4.41 3.55
CA ALA A 141 17.36 -3.81 2.87
C ALA A 141 17.19 -3.75 1.36
N ASP A 142 16.54 -4.77 0.78
CA ASP A 142 16.36 -4.92 -0.67
C ASP A 142 14.91 -5.30 -1.06
N PRO A 143 13.93 -4.39 -0.85
CA PRO A 143 12.56 -4.62 -1.30
C PRO A 143 12.45 -4.57 -2.83
N GLU A 144 11.57 -5.41 -3.38
CA GLU A 144 11.16 -5.35 -4.79
C GLU A 144 10.38 -4.05 -5.04
N LEU A 145 10.62 -3.39 -6.17
CA LEU A 145 10.05 -2.08 -6.46
C LEU A 145 9.01 -2.20 -7.57
N HIS A 146 7.79 -1.75 -7.26
CA HIS A 146 6.69 -1.69 -8.22
C HIS A 146 6.38 -0.24 -8.61
N SER A 147 6.21 0.01 -9.90
CA SER A 147 5.89 1.33 -10.47
C SER A 147 5.11 1.21 -11.77
N PHE A 148 4.52 2.32 -12.21
CA PHE A 148 3.99 2.45 -13.57
C PHE A 148 3.87 3.93 -13.98
N GLY A 149 3.81 4.15 -15.29
CA GLY A 149 3.92 5.47 -15.89
C GLY A 149 5.33 5.70 -16.45
N ASP A 150 5.50 6.80 -17.18
CA ASP A 150 6.75 7.10 -17.89
C ASP A 150 7.79 7.77 -16.98
N GLU A 151 7.34 8.62 -16.06
CA GLU A 151 8.19 9.37 -15.14
C GLU A 151 7.97 8.89 -13.70
N ILE A 152 8.96 8.17 -13.16
CA ILE A 152 8.89 7.63 -11.81
C ILE A 152 9.66 8.53 -10.84
N ARG A 153 8.96 9.02 -9.82
CA ARG A 153 9.53 9.86 -8.76
C ARG A 153 10.44 9.02 -7.87
N PRO A 154 11.60 9.57 -7.44
CA PRO A 154 12.38 8.94 -6.38
C PRO A 154 11.55 8.74 -5.12
N TYR A 155 11.82 7.65 -4.41
CA TYR A 155 11.17 7.35 -3.14
C TYR A 155 12.16 7.47 -1.98
N GLU A 156 11.81 8.28 -0.99
CA GLU A 156 12.52 8.33 0.28
C GLU A 156 12.07 7.17 1.15
N TYR A 157 12.98 6.21 1.32
CA TYR A 157 12.78 5.00 2.10
C TYR A 157 13.49 5.12 3.45
N TYR A 158 12.70 5.08 4.52
CA TYR A 158 13.20 5.10 5.89
C TYR A 158 13.39 3.67 6.40
N ASN A 159 14.56 3.39 6.96
CA ASN A 159 14.91 2.13 7.59
C ASN A 159 15.95 2.32 8.71
N ASP A 160 15.59 1.96 9.94
CA ASP A 160 16.45 1.95 11.12
C ASP A 160 16.49 0.53 11.74
N ASP A 161 16.92 0.40 12.99
CA ASP A 161 16.95 -0.90 13.68
C ASP A 161 15.59 -1.35 14.25
N GLY A 162 14.58 -0.48 14.22
CA GLY A 162 13.24 -0.76 14.76
C GLY A 162 13.15 -0.89 16.28
N GLU A 163 14.24 -0.69 17.02
CA GLU A 163 14.34 -0.94 18.46
C GLU A 163 14.77 0.30 19.26
N THR A 164 15.72 1.06 18.74
CA THR A 164 16.31 2.20 19.45
C THR A 164 15.61 3.52 19.10
N THR A 165 15.94 4.58 19.84
CA THR A 165 15.35 5.93 19.61
C THR A 165 16.24 6.80 18.74
N ASP A 166 17.09 6.21 17.89
CA ASP A 166 18.07 6.93 17.06
C ASP A 166 17.47 7.44 15.73
N TYR A 167 16.19 7.77 15.76
CA TYR A 167 15.37 7.98 14.57
C TYR A 167 15.74 9.21 13.74
N GLY A 168 16.57 10.12 14.28
CA GLY A 168 16.91 11.42 13.67
C GLY A 168 18.12 11.41 12.73
N LYS A 169 18.75 10.27 12.48
CA LYS A 169 19.94 10.20 11.62
C LYS A 169 19.55 10.18 10.13
N GLU A 170 20.17 11.05 9.34
CA GLU A 170 20.06 11.04 7.87
C GLU A 170 20.46 9.68 7.27
N ALA A 171 21.33 8.92 7.95
CA ALA A 171 21.75 7.58 7.54
C ALA A 171 20.59 6.55 7.44
N HIS A 172 19.44 6.81 8.09
CA HIS A 172 18.26 5.95 8.02
C HIS A 172 17.40 6.20 6.77
N ILE A 173 17.68 7.27 6.01
CA ILE A 173 16.93 7.60 4.79
C ILE A 173 17.77 7.24 3.57
N ARG A 174 17.23 6.35 2.73
CA ARG A 174 17.77 6.01 1.41
C ARG A 174 16.83 6.50 0.32
N VAL A 175 17.37 7.18 -0.68
CA VAL A 175 16.61 7.54 -1.89
C VAL A 175 16.68 6.40 -2.90
N ILE A 176 15.53 5.82 -3.21
CA ILE A 176 15.37 4.73 -4.18
C ILE A 176 14.90 5.30 -5.53
N ARG A 177 15.44 4.77 -6.64
CA ARG A 177 15.14 5.17 -8.03
C ARG A 177 15.08 3.92 -8.93
N ILE A 178 14.32 4.00 -10.02
CA ILE A 178 14.30 3.02 -11.13
C ILE A 178 14.80 3.71 -12.39
#